data_AF-Q9RUH0-F1
#
_entry.id   AF-Q9RUH0-F1
#
_cell.length_a   1.000
_cell.length_b   1.000
_cell.length_c   1.000
_cell.angle_alpha   90.00
_cell.angle_beta   90.00
_cell.angle_gamma   90.00
#
_symmetry.space_group_name_H-M   'P 1'
#
loop_
_entity.id
_entity.type
_entity.pdbx_description
1 polymer ?
#
loop_
_entity_poly.entity_id
_entity_poly.type
_entity_poly.pdbx_seq_one_letter_code
_entity_poly.pdbx_strand_id
1 'polypeptide(L)'
;MRGVHGKNTVLRRWTGIRRLFRMFGNRIKTVELWHNASVTSSAAERPTRPIAGKPAGYLGLATYSSLGRLWQLLAGAARAGRQVSVVRGDSPDSARRRVAGYELPGAGLLLDPAPLLRDLEDGFAPHPALVALLAGDVGPLRELLNTDYVLRLDFVVALTSGRELVARPEFGYQPRPDRPAPLPSGLTLRPRRLSRDEVHLLLQRACGLA
;
A
#
# COMPACT_ATOMS: atom_id res chain seq x y z
N MET A 1 54.12 1.18 -38.24
CA MET A 1 54.06 1.97 -39.49
C MET A 1 53.90 1.03 -40.68
N ARG A 2 53.09 1.45 -41.66
CA ARG A 2 52.73 0.80 -42.94
C ARG A 2 51.65 -0.29 -42.88
N GLY A 3 50.44 0.10 -43.31
CA GLY A 3 49.44 -0.80 -43.87
C GLY A 3 49.30 -0.58 -45.37
N VAL A 4 48.60 -1.49 -46.07
CA VAL A 4 47.96 -1.34 -47.40
C VAL A 4 46.92 -2.49 -47.46
N HIS A 5 45.61 -2.24 -47.40
CA HIS A 5 44.64 -2.05 -48.51
C HIS A 5 44.41 -3.26 -49.45
N GLY A 6 43.15 -3.71 -49.53
CA GLY A 6 42.67 -4.65 -50.56
C GLY A 6 41.20 -5.03 -50.38
N LYS A 7 40.30 -4.19 -50.91
CA LYS A 7 38.85 -4.42 -51.01
C LYS A 7 38.54 -5.53 -52.03
N ASN A 8 37.49 -6.32 -51.83
CA ASN A 8 36.54 -6.59 -52.92
C ASN A 8 35.18 -7.13 -52.44
N THR A 9 34.16 -6.59 -53.08
CA THR A 9 32.72 -6.69 -52.80
C THR A 9 32.05 -7.31 -54.02
N VAL A 10 31.31 -8.42 -53.89
CA VAL A 10 30.21 -8.85 -54.80
C VAL A 10 29.34 -9.85 -54.00
N LEU A 11 28.11 -9.59 -53.52
CA LEU A 11 26.81 -9.30 -54.14
C LEU A 11 26.21 -10.46 -54.98
N ARG A 12 25.26 -11.22 -54.40
CA ARG A 12 23.95 -11.66 -55.00
C ARG A 12 23.26 -12.74 -54.14
N ARG A 13 22.08 -12.43 -53.59
CA ARG A 13 20.71 -12.87 -54.00
C ARG A 13 20.40 -14.35 -53.67
N TRP A 14 19.58 -14.61 -52.64
CA TRP A 14 18.10 -14.70 -52.66
C TRP A 14 17.57 -15.87 -53.50
N THR A 15 17.05 -16.93 -52.84
CA THR A 15 15.72 -17.53 -53.11
C THR A 15 15.42 -18.74 -52.19
N GLY A 16 14.22 -18.73 -51.57
CA GLY A 16 13.45 -19.91 -51.11
C GLY A 16 14.01 -20.66 -49.90
N ILE A 17 13.31 -20.81 -48.78
CA ILE A 17 12.04 -21.54 -48.70
C ILE A 17 11.19 -20.95 -47.57
N ARG A 18 10.08 -20.31 -47.96
CA ARG A 18 8.87 -20.16 -47.16
C ARG A 18 7.96 -21.33 -47.50
N ARG A 19 7.65 -22.23 -46.57
CA ARG A 19 6.37 -22.96 -46.47
C ARG A 19 6.35 -23.84 -45.21
N LEU A 20 5.18 -23.90 -44.57
CA LEU A 20 4.84 -24.49 -43.27
C LEU A 20 5.41 -23.68 -42.09
N PHE A 21 4.67 -22.77 -41.45
CA PHE A 21 3.40 -23.02 -40.77
C PHE A 21 2.42 -21.87 -41.02
N ARG A 22 1.31 -22.21 -41.68
CA ARG A 22 0.13 -21.35 -41.84
C ARG A 22 -1.05 -22.15 -41.33
N MET A 23 -1.34 -22.03 -40.04
CA MET A 23 -2.63 -22.40 -39.46
C MET A 23 -2.61 -21.96 -37.99
N PHE A 24 -2.98 -20.72 -37.71
CA PHE A 24 -3.96 -20.38 -36.68
C PHE A 24 -4.39 -18.93 -36.90
N GLY A 25 -5.71 -18.75 -36.90
CA GLY A 25 -6.39 -17.59 -37.45
C GLY A 25 -6.20 -16.30 -36.66
N ASN A 26 -6.14 -15.24 -37.45
CA ASN A 26 -6.27 -13.85 -37.08
C ASN A 26 -7.63 -13.57 -36.42
N ARG A 27 -7.65 -13.01 -35.19
CA ARG A 27 -8.71 -12.11 -34.71
C ARG A 27 -8.15 -11.13 -33.68
N ILE A 28 -7.85 -9.94 -34.19
CA ILE A 28 -7.88 -8.59 -33.61
C ILE A 28 -8.47 -8.52 -32.19
N LYS A 29 -7.70 -8.01 -31.22
CA LYS A 29 -8.10 -6.89 -30.35
C LYS A 29 -6.87 -6.06 -29.98
N THR A 30 -6.89 -4.82 -30.46
CA THR A 30 -6.29 -3.59 -29.93
C THR A 30 -5.43 -3.78 -28.68
N VAL A 31 -4.13 -3.61 -28.83
CA VAL A 31 -3.24 -3.30 -27.70
C VAL A 31 -3.57 -1.87 -27.28
N GLU A 32 -4.54 -1.72 -26.38
CA GLU A 32 -4.68 -0.49 -25.60
C GLU A 32 -3.40 -0.36 -24.77
N LEU A 33 -2.50 0.47 -25.26
CA LEU A 33 -1.48 1.11 -24.45
C LEU A 33 -2.20 1.82 -23.30
N TRP A 34 -2.24 1.15 -22.15
CA TRP A 34 -2.53 1.77 -20.87
C TRP A 34 -1.46 2.82 -20.62
N HIS A 35 -1.67 4.02 -21.18
CA HIS A 35 -1.16 5.22 -20.59
C HIS A 35 -1.85 5.30 -19.23
N ASN A 36 -1.16 4.81 -18.20
CA ASN A 36 -1.35 5.34 -16.87
C ASN A 36 -1.08 6.83 -16.98
N ALA A 37 -2.12 7.60 -17.25
CA ALA A 37 -2.18 8.99 -16.88
C ALA A 37 -1.97 8.98 -15.37
N SER A 38 -0.71 9.10 -14.97
CA SER A 38 -0.36 9.74 -13.72
C SER A 38 -1.09 11.08 -13.77
N VAL A 39 -2.27 11.12 -13.17
CA VAL A 39 -2.94 12.34 -12.76
C VAL A 39 -2.02 12.91 -11.70
N THR A 40 -0.98 13.60 -12.16
CA THR A 40 -0.23 14.57 -11.39
C THR A 40 -1.25 15.62 -11.00
N SER A 41 -1.84 15.43 -9.81
CA SER A 41 -2.83 16.33 -9.21
C SER A 41 -2.30 17.75 -9.26
N SER A 42 -2.81 18.55 -10.20
CA SER A 42 -2.74 20.00 -10.12
C SER A 42 -3.47 20.42 -8.84
N ALA A 43 -2.85 21.32 -8.06
CA ALA A 43 -3.41 22.01 -6.90
C ALA A 43 -4.54 21.28 -6.14
N ALA A 44 -4.16 20.48 -5.12
CA ALA A 44 -5.03 19.72 -4.22
C ALA A 44 -6.44 20.31 -4.02
N GLU A 45 -7.40 19.81 -4.78
CA GLU A 45 -8.80 20.18 -4.68
C GLU A 45 -9.28 19.89 -3.25
N ARG A 46 -9.60 20.96 -2.51
CA ARG A 46 -10.07 20.88 -1.13
C ARG A 46 -11.49 20.32 -1.17
N PRO A 47 -11.74 19.09 -0.70
CA PRO A 47 -13.10 18.55 -0.75
C PRO A 47 -14.02 19.36 0.15
N THR A 48 -15.23 19.62 -0.33
CA THR A 48 -16.21 20.51 0.33
C THR A 48 -17.48 19.80 0.74
N ARG A 49 -17.77 18.61 0.21
CA ARG A 49 -19.05 17.90 0.43
C ARG A 49 -18.91 16.80 1.48
N PRO A 50 -19.44 16.97 2.70
CA PRO A 50 -19.44 15.91 3.72
C PRO A 50 -20.14 14.63 3.27
N ILE A 51 -19.69 13.48 3.77
CA ILE A 51 -20.38 12.21 3.53
C ILE A 51 -21.65 12.10 4.37
N ALA A 52 -22.64 11.34 3.92
CA ALA A 52 -23.97 11.30 4.53
C ALA A 52 -23.96 10.92 6.03
N GLY A 53 -23.13 9.96 6.43
CA GLY A 53 -23.00 9.51 7.83
C GLY A 53 -21.74 8.67 8.02
N LYS A 54 -21.52 8.18 9.26
CA LYS A 54 -20.35 7.35 9.59
C LYS A 54 -20.51 5.93 9.01
N PRO A 55 -19.66 5.49 8.07
CA PRO A 55 -19.74 4.14 7.53
C PRO A 55 -19.27 3.08 8.55
N ALA A 56 -19.63 1.82 8.31
CA ALA A 56 -19.16 0.70 9.13
C ALA A 56 -17.62 0.58 9.11
N GLY A 57 -17.03 0.27 10.27
CA GLY A 57 -15.58 0.17 10.45
C GLY A 57 -14.85 1.51 10.62
N TYR A 58 -15.55 2.64 10.57
CA TYR A 58 -14.97 3.95 10.89
C TYR A 58 -15.09 4.25 12.39
N LEU A 59 -14.01 4.80 12.93
CA LEU A 59 -13.90 5.31 14.28
C LEU A 59 -14.19 6.82 14.26
N GLY A 60 -14.95 7.30 15.22
CA GLY A 60 -15.13 8.74 15.44
C GLY A 60 -13.89 9.30 16.12
N LEU A 61 -13.23 10.28 15.51
CA LEU A 61 -12.03 10.92 16.05
C LEU A 61 -12.35 12.21 16.80
N ALA A 62 -13.27 13.01 16.28
CA ALA A 62 -13.71 14.25 16.89
C ALA A 62 -15.15 14.58 16.48
N THR A 63 -15.93 15.12 17.41
CA THR A 63 -17.25 15.70 17.15
C THR A 63 -17.14 17.19 16.87
N TYR A 64 -18.17 17.78 16.25
CA TYR A 64 -18.21 19.21 15.87
C TYR A 64 -17.00 19.67 15.04
N SER A 65 -16.45 18.77 14.24
CA SER A 65 -15.31 19.06 13.38
C SER A 65 -15.72 19.88 12.17
N SER A 66 -14.72 20.48 11.52
CA SER A 66 -14.90 21.35 10.36
C SER A 66 -14.14 20.83 9.16
N LEU A 67 -14.52 21.29 7.97
CA LEU A 67 -13.75 21.07 6.75
C LEU A 67 -12.32 21.59 6.90
N GLY A 68 -12.12 22.69 7.63
CA GLY A 68 -10.79 23.22 7.94
C GLY A 68 -9.89 22.20 8.67
N ARG A 69 -10.44 21.45 9.63
CA ARG A 69 -9.67 20.41 10.34
C ARG A 69 -9.32 19.24 9.41
N LEU A 70 -10.24 18.81 8.55
CA LEU A 70 -9.95 17.81 7.53
C LEU A 70 -8.85 18.31 6.58
N TRP A 71 -8.97 19.53 6.06
CA TRP A 71 -7.96 20.11 5.16
C TRP A 71 -6.59 20.23 5.81
N GLN A 72 -6.53 20.55 7.11
CA GLN A 72 -5.27 20.58 7.87
C GLN A 72 -4.60 19.20 7.88
N LEU A 73 -5.36 18.11 8.10
CA LEU A 73 -4.84 16.75 8.06
C LEU A 73 -4.33 16.39 6.66
N LEU A 74 -5.11 16.68 5.62
CA LEU A 74 -4.74 16.35 4.24
C LEU A 74 -3.51 17.14 3.77
N ALA A 75 -3.46 18.44 4.08
CA ALA A 75 -2.31 19.28 3.78
C ALA A 75 -1.07 18.89 4.60
N GLY A 76 -1.25 18.49 5.86
CA GLY A 76 -0.19 17.92 6.68
C GLY A 76 0.38 16.63 6.09
N ALA A 77 -0.49 15.68 5.74
CA ALA A 77 -0.13 14.43 5.08
C ALA A 77 0.67 14.66 3.79
N ALA A 78 0.16 15.52 2.90
CA ALA A 78 0.84 15.85 1.65
C ALA A 78 2.23 16.46 1.89
N ARG A 79 2.35 17.42 2.82
CA ARG A 79 3.65 18.01 3.21
C ARG A 79 4.61 17.00 3.83
N ALA A 80 4.08 16.03 4.58
CA ALA A 80 4.84 14.93 5.17
C ALA A 80 5.20 13.84 4.13
N GLY A 81 4.95 14.07 2.84
CA GLY A 81 5.26 13.14 1.75
C GLY A 81 4.31 11.96 1.63
N ARG A 82 3.14 12.00 2.27
CA ARG A 82 2.14 10.93 2.17
C ARG A 82 1.28 11.09 0.92
N GLN A 83 0.83 9.96 0.38
CA GLN A 83 -0.09 9.96 -0.75
C GLN A 83 -1.51 10.24 -0.27
N VAL A 84 -2.10 11.33 -0.77
CA VAL A 84 -3.52 11.66 -0.55
C VAL A 84 -4.30 11.36 -1.83
N SER A 85 -5.33 10.53 -1.75
CA SER A 85 -6.13 10.14 -2.91
C SER A 85 -7.62 10.07 -2.63
N VAL A 86 -8.43 10.17 -3.68
CA VAL A 86 -9.88 9.96 -3.64
C VAL A 86 -10.14 8.46 -3.41
N VAL A 87 -11.11 8.13 -2.56
CA VAL A 87 -11.52 6.74 -2.34
C VAL A 87 -12.34 6.26 -3.53
N ARG A 88 -12.12 5.03 -3.96
CA ARG A 88 -12.85 4.44 -5.10
C ARG A 88 -14.37 4.59 -4.91
N GLY A 89 -15.03 5.15 -5.93
CA GLY A 89 -16.47 5.37 -5.95
C GLY A 89 -16.91 6.74 -5.41
N ASP A 90 -16.00 7.53 -4.84
CA ASP A 90 -16.30 8.91 -4.45
C ASP A 90 -16.08 9.90 -5.59
N SER A 91 -16.82 11.01 -5.54
CA SER A 91 -16.50 12.19 -6.33
C SER A 91 -15.30 12.93 -5.73
N PRO A 92 -14.57 13.73 -6.55
CA PRO A 92 -13.50 14.59 -6.05
C PRO A 92 -13.97 15.53 -4.91
N ASP A 93 -15.17 16.09 -4.99
CA ASP A 93 -15.68 16.99 -3.94
C ASP A 93 -15.98 16.32 -2.60
N SER A 94 -16.10 14.98 -2.56
CA SER A 94 -16.43 14.23 -1.35
C SER A 94 -15.37 14.44 -0.29
N ALA A 95 -15.76 14.80 0.93
CA ALA A 95 -14.89 15.00 2.09
C ALA A 95 -14.43 13.68 2.70
N ARG A 96 -14.04 12.73 1.86
CA ARG A 96 -13.43 11.45 2.19
C ARG A 96 -12.17 11.25 1.35
N ARG A 97 -11.07 10.89 2.00
CA ARG A 97 -9.75 10.72 1.38
C ARG A 97 -9.00 9.56 2.01
N ARG A 98 -8.21 8.88 1.18
CA ARG A 98 -7.18 7.95 1.64
C ARG A 98 -5.88 8.74 1.87
N VAL A 99 -5.23 8.48 2.99
CA VAL A 99 -3.86 8.91 3.32
C VAL A 99 -3.04 7.64 3.41
N ALA A 100 -2.03 7.49 2.56
CA ALA A 100 -1.24 6.27 2.45
C ALA A 100 0.27 6.53 2.50
N GLY A 101 1.02 5.48 2.85
CA GLY A 101 2.47 5.48 2.81
C GLY A 101 3.13 5.98 4.09
N TYR A 102 2.45 5.97 5.24
CA TYR A 102 3.13 6.09 6.53
C TYR A 102 3.63 4.72 6.98
N GLU A 103 4.87 4.66 7.44
CA GLU A 103 5.53 3.44 7.89
C GLU A 103 5.98 3.63 9.33
N LEU A 104 5.59 2.69 10.18
CA LEU A 104 5.99 2.65 11.59
C LEU A 104 7.02 1.51 11.79
N PRO A 105 8.32 1.82 11.94
CA PRO A 105 9.32 0.83 12.30
C PRO A 105 9.17 0.40 13.77
N GLY A 106 9.74 -0.75 14.14
CA GLY A 106 9.74 -1.20 15.54
C GLY A 106 8.34 -1.52 16.09
N ALA A 107 7.42 -1.89 15.21
CA ALA A 107 6.01 -2.07 15.55
C ALA A 107 5.66 -3.50 16.02
N GLY A 108 6.63 -4.34 16.39
CA GLY A 108 6.41 -5.71 16.84
C GLY A 108 5.49 -5.81 18.07
N LEU A 109 5.54 -4.81 18.96
CA LEU A 109 4.63 -4.73 20.12
C LEU A 109 3.15 -4.58 19.73
N LEU A 110 2.87 -4.14 18.50
CA LEU A 110 1.50 -3.99 18.01
C LEU A 110 0.95 -5.29 17.40
N LEU A 111 1.70 -6.39 17.35
CA LEU A 111 1.22 -7.65 16.80
C LEU A 111 0.08 -8.24 17.64
N ASP A 112 -0.97 -8.73 16.97
CA ASP A 112 -1.95 -9.65 17.54
C ASP A 112 -1.56 -11.10 17.25
N PRO A 113 -1.09 -11.87 18.24
CA PRO A 113 -0.68 -13.25 18.01
C PRO A 113 -1.88 -14.21 17.85
N ALA A 114 -3.08 -13.85 18.29
CA ALA A 114 -4.19 -14.81 18.38
C ALA A 114 -4.73 -15.31 17.01
N PRO A 115 -4.89 -14.47 15.97
CA PRO A 115 -5.18 -14.95 14.63
C PRO A 115 -4.05 -15.80 14.06
N LEU A 116 -2.80 -15.39 14.29
CA LEU A 116 -1.63 -16.08 13.78
C LEU A 116 -1.49 -17.48 14.38
N LEU A 117 -1.73 -17.64 15.69
CA LEU A 117 -1.73 -18.94 16.35
C LEU A 117 -2.73 -19.91 15.73
N ARG A 118 -3.95 -19.45 15.40
CA ARG A 118 -4.95 -20.26 14.72
C ARG A 118 -4.50 -20.67 13.32
N ASP A 119 -3.95 -19.74 12.55
CA ASP A 119 -3.42 -20.07 11.22
C ASP A 119 -2.30 -21.12 11.34
N LEU A 120 -1.41 -21.03 12.34
CA LEU A 120 -0.31 -21.97 12.52
C LEU A 120 -0.74 -23.42 12.82
N GLU A 121 -1.93 -23.63 13.37
CA GLU A 121 -2.50 -24.96 13.60
C GLU A 121 -2.81 -25.69 12.27
N ASP A 122 -3.13 -24.94 11.20
CA ASP A 122 -3.47 -25.48 9.88
C ASP A 122 -2.24 -25.87 9.03
N GLY A 123 -1.03 -25.63 9.56
CA GLY A 123 0.23 -26.08 8.99
C GLY A 123 0.99 -25.00 8.21
N PHE A 124 2.22 -24.73 8.63
CA PHE A 124 3.14 -23.79 7.98
C PHE A 124 4.58 -24.33 7.98
N ALA A 125 5.40 -23.82 7.07
CA ALA A 125 6.83 -24.11 7.09
C ALA A 125 7.44 -23.65 8.43
N PRO A 126 8.24 -24.51 9.09
CA PRO A 126 8.77 -24.20 10.41
C PRO A 126 9.75 -23.03 10.33
N HIS A 127 9.48 -21.98 11.11
CA HIS A 127 10.39 -20.87 11.32
C HIS A 127 10.65 -20.73 12.83
N PRO A 128 11.90 -20.52 13.30
CA PRO A 128 12.21 -20.50 14.73
C PRO A 128 11.32 -19.58 15.57
N ALA A 129 11.04 -18.36 15.08
CA ALA A 129 10.14 -17.42 15.75
C ALA A 129 8.67 -17.89 15.84
N LEU A 130 8.19 -18.70 14.87
CA LEU A 130 6.85 -19.26 14.88
C LEU A 130 6.76 -20.47 15.81
N VAL A 131 7.82 -21.27 15.89
CA VAL A 131 7.94 -22.37 16.86
C VAL A 131 7.95 -21.83 18.29
N ALA A 132 8.71 -20.76 18.55
CA ALA A 132 8.69 -20.07 19.84
C ALA A 132 7.29 -19.54 20.19
N LEU A 133 6.57 -18.97 19.20
CA LEU A 133 5.21 -18.52 19.39
C LEU A 133 4.26 -19.66 19.79
N LEU A 134 4.37 -20.84 19.16
CA LEU A 134 3.60 -22.03 19.52
C LEU A 134 3.92 -22.54 20.94
N ALA A 135 5.15 -22.31 21.40
CA ALA A 135 5.55 -22.58 22.79
C ALA A 135 5.09 -21.49 23.79
N GLY A 136 4.34 -20.47 23.33
CA GLY A 136 3.84 -19.38 24.15
C GLY A 136 4.78 -18.17 24.26
N ASP A 137 5.94 -18.20 23.59
CA ASP A 137 6.89 -17.09 23.57
C ASP A 137 6.76 -16.23 22.31
N VAL A 138 6.17 -15.05 22.47
CA VAL A 138 5.99 -14.07 21.37
C VAL A 138 7.24 -13.20 21.15
N GLY A 139 8.23 -13.23 22.05
CA GLY A 139 9.41 -12.37 22.03
C GLY A 139 10.19 -12.43 20.70
N PRO A 140 10.64 -13.62 20.26
CA PRO A 140 11.41 -13.78 19.02
C PRO A 140 10.67 -13.26 17.78
N LEU A 141 9.35 -13.43 17.73
CA LEU A 141 8.55 -12.92 16.62
C LEU A 141 8.50 -11.38 16.63
N ARG A 142 8.37 -10.76 17.80
CA ARG A 142 8.40 -9.28 17.91
C ARG A 142 9.75 -8.71 17.50
N GLU A 143 10.85 -9.33 17.91
CA GLU A 143 12.20 -8.93 17.53
C GLU A 143 12.42 -9.00 16.01
N LEU A 144 11.96 -10.10 15.40
CA LEU A 144 11.97 -10.25 13.94
C LEU A 144 11.13 -9.15 13.26
N LEU A 145 9.90 -8.89 13.74
CA LEU A 145 9.06 -7.84 13.15
C LEU A 145 9.66 -6.44 13.31
N ASN A 146 10.34 -6.17 14.42
CA ASN A 146 11.03 -4.89 14.64
C ASN A 146 12.19 -4.69 13.65
N THR A 147 12.88 -5.77 13.33
CA THR A 147 14.12 -5.78 12.56
C THR A 147 13.85 -5.80 11.06
N ASP A 148 12.94 -6.65 10.60
CA ASP A 148 12.78 -6.99 9.18
C ASP A 148 11.45 -6.56 8.57
N TYR A 149 10.54 -6.04 9.39
CA TYR A 149 9.25 -5.53 8.92
C TYR A 149 9.07 -4.04 9.27
N VAL A 150 8.12 -3.43 8.58
CA VAL A 150 7.50 -2.16 8.94
C VAL A 150 6.00 -2.35 9.05
N LEU A 151 5.36 -1.65 9.97
CA LEU A 151 3.91 -1.58 10.01
C LEU A 151 3.47 -0.41 9.13
N ARG A 152 2.90 -0.72 7.96
CA ARG A 152 2.34 0.29 7.07
C ARG A 152 0.98 0.73 7.62
N LEU A 153 0.83 2.04 7.78
CA LEU A 153 -0.40 2.67 8.23
C LEU A 153 -1.02 3.48 7.10
N ASP A 154 -2.08 2.94 6.53
CA ASP A 154 -2.97 3.71 5.66
C ASP A 154 -4.22 4.10 6.45
N PHE A 155 -4.81 5.25 6.13
CA PHE A 155 -6.00 5.76 6.77
C PHE A 155 -7.00 6.20 5.71
N VAL A 156 -8.28 5.90 5.92
CA VAL A 156 -9.35 6.59 5.20
C VAL A 156 -10.01 7.55 6.16
N VAL A 157 -9.81 8.85 5.95
CA VAL A 157 -10.39 9.92 6.76
C VAL A 157 -11.61 10.51 6.07
N ALA A 158 -12.62 10.90 6.83
CA ALA A 158 -13.78 11.60 6.28
C ALA A 158 -14.40 12.59 7.27
N LEU A 159 -15.10 13.58 6.74
CA LEU A 159 -16.01 14.45 7.49
C LEU A 159 -17.46 14.07 7.15
N THR A 160 -18.27 13.79 8.16
CA THR A 160 -19.70 13.47 7.99
C THR A 160 -20.57 14.72 8.00
N SER A 161 -21.79 14.62 7.46
CA SER A 161 -22.82 15.66 7.51
C SER A 161 -23.14 16.08 8.96
N GLY A 162 -23.05 15.13 9.91
CA GLY A 162 -23.16 15.35 11.35
C GLY A 162 -21.95 16.03 11.99
N ARG A 163 -21.02 16.58 11.20
CA ARG A 163 -19.80 17.25 11.67
C ARG A 163 -18.89 16.34 12.51
N GLU A 164 -18.87 15.05 12.20
CA GLU A 164 -17.95 14.11 12.83
C GLU A 164 -16.74 13.90 11.91
N LEU A 165 -15.53 14.09 12.45
CA LEU A 165 -14.31 13.62 11.79
C LEU A 165 -14.13 12.16 12.13
N VAL A 166 -14.12 11.31 11.11
CA VAL A 166 -14.04 9.86 11.25
C VAL A 166 -12.83 9.31 10.51
N ALA A 167 -12.31 8.17 10.96
CA ALA A 167 -11.23 7.47 10.27
C ALA A 167 -11.41 5.96 10.30
N ARG A 168 -11.08 5.31 9.19
CA ARG A 168 -10.92 3.86 9.10
C ARG A 168 -9.43 3.54 8.95
N PRO A 169 -8.79 2.90 9.94
CA PRO A 169 -7.41 2.45 9.81
C PRO A 169 -7.31 1.22 8.92
N GLU A 170 -6.27 1.16 8.09
CA GLU A 170 -5.91 0.02 7.26
C GLU A 170 -4.43 -0.29 7.48
N PHE A 171 -4.17 -1.13 8.47
CA PHE A 171 -2.82 -1.41 8.93
C PHE A 171 -2.38 -2.81 8.50
N GLY A 172 -1.11 -2.95 8.14
CA GLY A 172 -0.54 -4.25 7.77
C GLY A 172 0.97 -4.25 7.87
N TYR A 173 1.53 -5.38 8.33
CA TYR A 173 2.97 -5.58 8.31
C TYR A 173 3.43 -5.87 6.89
N GLN A 174 4.51 -5.21 6.47
CA GLN A 174 5.17 -5.45 5.19
C GLN A 174 6.65 -5.72 5.46
N PRO A 175 7.27 -6.71 4.78
CA PRO A 175 8.71 -6.88 4.80
C PRO A 175 9.36 -5.57 4.36
N ARG A 176 10.50 -5.22 4.96
CA ARG A 176 11.24 -4.05 4.52
C ARG A 176 11.74 -4.27 3.08
N PRO A 177 11.71 -3.22 2.23
CA PRO A 177 12.09 -3.35 0.82
C PRO A 177 13.57 -3.70 0.61
N ASP A 178 14.43 -3.43 1.59
CA ASP A 178 15.88 -3.72 1.56
C ASP A 178 16.25 -5.12 2.04
N ARG A 179 15.27 -5.96 2.45
CA ARG A 179 15.53 -7.27 3.07
C ARG A 179 14.65 -8.37 2.47
N PRO A 180 15.16 -9.62 2.39
CA PRO A 180 14.30 -10.75 2.06
C PRO A 180 13.24 -10.94 3.15
N ALA A 181 12.03 -11.31 2.76
CA ALA A 181 10.96 -11.63 3.71
C ALA A 181 11.36 -12.88 4.52
N PRO A 182 11.57 -12.79 5.84
CA PRO A 182 12.07 -13.91 6.63
C PRO A 182 10.98 -14.93 6.99
N LEU A 183 9.70 -14.52 7.00
CA LEU A 183 8.58 -15.40 7.30
C LEU A 183 7.98 -16.04 6.03
N PRO A 184 7.41 -17.25 6.14
CA PRO A 184 6.68 -17.90 5.05
C PRO A 184 5.64 -16.99 4.38
N SER A 185 5.55 -17.07 3.05
CA SER A 185 4.50 -16.39 2.29
C SER A 185 3.13 -16.99 2.66
N GLY A 186 2.13 -16.11 2.82
CA GLY A 186 0.75 -16.51 3.18
C GLY A 186 0.39 -16.30 4.65
N LEU A 187 1.36 -16.04 5.54
CA LEU A 187 1.06 -15.69 6.93
C LEU A 187 0.43 -14.30 7.02
N THR A 188 -0.73 -14.23 7.67
CA THR A 188 -1.44 -12.95 7.84
C THR A 188 -1.03 -12.30 9.15
N LEU A 189 -0.02 -11.43 9.11
CA LEU A 189 0.41 -10.63 10.25
C LEU A 189 -0.57 -9.46 10.47
N ARG A 190 -1.30 -9.47 11.59
CA ARG A 190 -2.27 -8.42 11.92
C ARG A 190 -1.83 -7.65 13.16
N PRO A 191 -1.97 -6.31 13.15
CA PRO A 191 -1.83 -5.57 14.40
C PRO A 191 -3.05 -5.81 15.30
N ARG A 192 -2.84 -5.68 16.60
CA ARG A 192 -3.90 -5.65 17.61
C ARG A 192 -4.86 -4.51 17.36
N ARG A 193 -6.04 -4.64 17.95
CA ARG A 193 -7.00 -3.54 17.99
C ARG A 193 -6.38 -2.37 18.73
N LEU A 194 -6.32 -1.23 18.05
CA LEU A 194 -5.91 0.04 18.64
C LEU A 194 -7.16 0.78 19.12
N SER A 195 -7.02 1.45 20.25
CA SER A 195 -8.02 2.38 20.75
C SER A 195 -8.17 3.59 19.82
N ARG A 196 -9.26 4.34 20.00
CA ARG A 196 -9.51 5.58 19.25
C ARG A 196 -8.32 6.55 19.36
N ASP A 197 -7.80 6.73 20.57
CA ASP A 197 -6.79 7.75 20.84
C ASP A 197 -5.43 7.35 20.24
N GLU A 198 -5.08 6.06 20.25
CA GLU A 198 -3.91 5.53 19.55
C GLU A 198 -4.01 5.73 18.03
N VAL A 199 -5.18 5.43 17.43
CA VAL A 199 -5.41 5.68 16.00
C VAL A 199 -5.32 7.17 15.69
N HIS A 200 -5.86 8.03 16.56
CA HIS A 200 -5.78 9.47 16.40
C HIS A 200 -4.33 9.98 16.42
N LEU A 201 -3.54 9.53 17.39
CA LEU A 201 -2.13 9.88 17.51
C LEU A 201 -1.33 9.42 16.28
N LEU A 202 -1.52 8.18 15.83
CA LEU A 202 -0.84 7.65 14.64
C LEU A 202 -1.23 8.41 13.37
N LEU A 203 -2.49 8.81 13.24
CA LEU A 203 -2.93 9.66 12.13
C LEU A 203 -2.26 11.04 12.21
N GLN A 204 -2.20 11.67 13.38
CA GLN A 204 -1.53 12.97 13.54
C GLN A 204 -0.05 12.90 13.15
N ARG A 205 0.66 11.84 13.59
CA ARG A 205 2.05 11.58 13.19
C ARG A 205 2.19 11.35 11.69
N ALA A 206 1.30 10.57 11.09
CA ALA A 206 1.27 10.36 9.64
C ALA A 206 1.04 11.67 8.86
N CYS A 207 0.30 12.60 9.45
CA CYS A 207 0.08 13.94 8.91
C CYS A 207 1.14 14.98 9.31
N GLY A 208 2.18 14.61 10.07
CA GLY A 208 3.22 15.55 10.54
C GLY A 208 2.68 16.66 11.46
N LEU A 209 1.67 16.35 12.28
CA LEU A 209 1.02 17.28 13.21
C LEU A 209 1.32 16.98 14.69
N ALA A 210 2.08 15.93 14.97
CA ALA A 210 2.47 15.47 16.30
C ALA A 210 3.93 15.00 16.29
#